data_AF-A0ABC9HGR7-F1
#
_entry.id   AF-A0ABC9HGR7-F1
#
_cell.length_a   1.000
_cell.length_b   1.000
_cell.length_c   1.000
_cell.angle_alpha   90.00
_cell.angle_beta   90.00
_cell.angle_gamma   90.00
#
_symmetry.space_group_name_H-M   'P 1'
#
loop_
_entity.id
_entity.type
_entity.pdbx_description
1 polymer ?
#
loop_
_entity_poly.entity_id
_entity_poly.type
_entity_poly.pdbx_seq_one_letter_code
_entity_poly.pdbx_strand_id
1 'polypeptide(L)'
;MLLFNRSYIRVKDILIICHPVPQLATFSYPRMKCTGLVDGNRLTWFDLGPMISQTITYQNEDKRFFAVGPERSSILSTRDLTDQWTGISLSEYRNCIDGKNHTNATYLPWEETRAFNKNLYDAQCAEFTADDWNLCFDGIYYKNTMVAVWTDEAGLQLPSSG
;
A
#
# COMPACT_ATOMS: atom_id res chain seq x y z
N MET A 1 -9.08 4.75 19.14
CA MET A 1 -8.37 5.40 18.01
C MET A 1 -8.20 4.33 16.94
N LEU A 2 -8.81 4.47 15.76
CA LEU A 2 -8.65 3.48 14.68
C LEU A 2 -7.18 3.55 14.20
N LEU A 3 -6.39 2.51 14.51
CA LEU A 3 -5.03 2.38 14.01
C LEU A 3 -5.09 2.13 12.51
N PHE A 4 -4.81 3.17 11.74
CA PHE A 4 -4.53 3.04 10.33
C PHE A 4 -3.05 2.68 10.18
N ASN A 5 -2.79 1.41 9.90
CA ASN A 5 -1.42 0.93 9.74
C ASN A 5 -0.97 1.14 8.30
N ARG A 6 0.33 1.45 8.14
CA ARG A 6 0.99 1.34 6.84
C ARG A 6 0.85 -0.10 6.35
N SER A 7 0.66 -0.29 5.05
CA SER A 7 0.56 -1.62 4.47
C SER A 7 1.04 -1.62 3.04
N TYR A 8 1.46 -2.78 2.55
CA TYR A 8 1.79 -2.97 1.15
C TYR A 8 1.24 -4.28 0.62
N ILE A 9 1.01 -4.35 -0.69
CA ILE A 9 0.73 -5.59 -1.40
C ILE A 9 1.50 -5.59 -2.72
N ARG A 10 2.16 -6.71 -2.99
CA ARG A 10 2.89 -6.94 -4.23
C ARG A 10 2.12 -7.93 -5.10
N VAL A 11 1.83 -7.53 -6.33
CA VAL A 11 1.16 -8.37 -7.33
C VAL A 11 1.86 -8.20 -8.68
N LYS A 12 2.51 -9.27 -9.16
CA LYS A 12 3.19 -9.35 -10.48
C LYS A 12 4.27 -8.30 -10.72
N ASP A 13 3.93 -7.13 -11.25
CA ASP A 13 4.78 -5.98 -11.56
C ASP A 13 4.34 -4.73 -10.77
N ILE A 14 3.25 -4.83 -9.99
CA ILE A 14 2.71 -3.72 -9.21
C ILE A 14 3.04 -3.90 -7.72
N LEU A 15 3.52 -2.83 -7.08
CA LEU A 15 3.55 -2.67 -5.64
C LEU A 15 2.56 -1.57 -5.25
N ILE A 16 1.63 -1.88 -4.35
CA ILE A 16 0.71 -0.89 -3.78
C ILE A 16 1.07 -0.66 -2.34
N ILE A 17 1.13 0.61 -1.93
CA ILE A 17 1.56 1.04 -0.61
C ILE A 17 0.53 2.02 -0.07
N CYS A 18 -0.03 1.70 1.09
CA CYS A 18 -0.97 2.53 1.80
C CYS A 18 -0.34 3.06 3.08
N HIS A 19 -0.49 4.35 3.34
CA HIS A 19 0.10 5.00 4.51
C HIS A 19 -0.79 6.15 4.99
N PRO A 20 -0.71 6.53 6.27
CA PRO A 20 -1.45 7.68 6.77
C PRO A 20 -0.89 8.97 6.18
N VAL A 21 -1.79 9.95 6.01
CA VAL A 21 -1.45 11.30 5.61
C VAL A 21 -1.41 12.18 6.86
N PRO A 22 -0.34 12.97 7.08
CA PRO A 22 -0.25 13.88 8.22
C PRO A 22 -1.39 14.90 8.27
N GLN A 23 -1.89 15.21 9.47
CA GLN A 23 -3.08 16.04 9.73
C GLN A 23 -2.98 17.51 9.26
N LEU A 24 -1.85 17.94 8.68
CA LEU A 24 -1.68 19.30 8.16
C LEU A 24 -2.49 19.56 6.88
N ALA A 25 -3.01 18.52 6.23
CA ALA A 25 -3.99 18.63 5.16
C ALA A 25 -5.40 18.71 5.78
N THR A 26 -6.14 19.77 5.46
CA THR A 26 -7.51 20.12 5.89
C THR A 26 -8.47 18.94 6.08
N PHE A 27 -9.55 19.13 6.87
CA PHE A 27 -10.64 18.15 7.15
C PHE A 27 -11.19 17.37 5.93
N SER A 28 -10.92 17.82 4.71
CA SER A 28 -11.29 17.22 3.43
C SER A 28 -10.34 16.13 2.91
N TYR A 29 -9.15 15.93 3.50
CA TYR A 29 -8.21 14.91 3.03
C TYR A 29 -8.44 13.55 3.70
N PRO A 30 -8.38 12.44 2.93
CA PRO A 30 -8.48 11.11 3.50
C PRO A 30 -7.30 10.87 4.46
N ARG A 31 -7.59 10.27 5.62
CA ARG A 31 -6.57 9.95 6.66
C ARG A 31 -5.51 8.96 6.16
N MET A 32 -5.78 8.29 5.05
CA MET A 32 -4.93 7.31 4.39
C MET A 32 -4.84 7.62 2.91
N LYS A 33 -3.67 7.36 2.35
CA LYS A 33 -3.41 7.41 0.92
C LYS A 33 -2.82 6.09 0.47
N CYS A 34 -3.25 5.59 -0.68
CA CYS A 34 -2.66 4.43 -1.34
C CYS A 34 -2.04 4.85 -2.67
N THR A 35 -0.78 4.48 -2.88
CA THR A 35 -0.03 4.76 -4.10
C THR A 35 0.40 3.43 -4.72
N GLY A 36 0.15 3.29 -6.01
CA GLY A 36 0.61 2.16 -6.80
C GLY A 36 1.90 2.50 -7.53
N LEU A 37 2.70 1.47 -7.78
CA LEU A 37 4.00 1.56 -8.42
C LEU A 37 4.16 0.40 -9.37
N VAL A 38 4.44 0.70 -10.64
CA VAL A 38 4.68 -0.31 -11.67
C VAL A 38 6.19 -0.46 -11.88
N ASP A 39 6.67 -1.69 -11.72
CA ASP A 39 8.01 -2.14 -12.06
C ASP A 39 8.11 -2.36 -13.57
N GLY A 40 9.05 -1.66 -14.21
CA GLY A 40 9.27 -1.66 -15.64
C GLY A 40 10.60 -0.99 -15.98
N ASN A 41 10.81 -0.58 -17.23
CA ASN A 41 12.06 0.12 -17.61
C ASN A 41 12.30 1.41 -16.80
N ARG A 42 11.21 2.02 -16.31
CA ARG A 42 11.23 3.14 -15.36
C ARG A 42 10.12 2.91 -14.34
N LEU A 43 10.44 3.15 -13.07
CA LEU A 43 9.46 3.13 -11.99
C LEU A 43 8.40 4.21 -12.23
N THR A 44 7.13 3.80 -12.30
CA THR A 44 6.01 4.72 -12.54
C THR A 44 5.05 4.68 -11.35
N TRP A 45 4.85 5.84 -10.73
CA TRP A 45 3.97 6.02 -9.57
C TRP A 45 2.60 6.53 -10.00
N PHE A 46 1.53 6.05 -9.37
CA PHE A 46 0.17 6.51 -9.60
C PHE A 46 -0.66 6.47 -8.30
N ASP A 47 -1.61 7.38 -8.19
CA ASP A 47 -2.52 7.46 -7.04
C ASP A 47 -3.72 6.53 -7.25
N LEU A 48 -4.11 5.75 -6.23
CA LEU A 48 -5.32 4.91 -6.29
C LEU A 48 -6.61 5.71 -6.05
N GLY A 49 -6.48 6.98 -5.66
CA GLY A 49 -7.59 7.90 -5.45
C GLY A 49 -8.16 7.90 -4.03
N PRO A 50 -8.98 8.91 -3.70
CA PRO A 50 -9.43 9.19 -2.34
C PRO A 50 -10.44 8.17 -1.79
N MET A 51 -11.00 7.31 -2.65
CA MET A 51 -11.91 6.25 -2.23
C MET A 51 -11.17 5.08 -1.56
N ILE A 52 -9.84 5.03 -1.62
CA ILE A 52 -9.08 3.89 -1.14
C ILE A 52 -8.25 4.29 0.07
N SER A 53 -8.58 3.69 1.22
CA SER A 53 -7.79 3.87 2.44
C SER A 53 -6.78 2.75 2.65
N GLN A 54 -7.09 1.54 2.20
CA GLN A 54 -6.20 0.41 2.33
C GLN A 54 -6.57 -0.71 1.35
N THR A 55 -5.61 -1.19 0.57
CA THR A 55 -5.74 -2.44 -0.17
C THR A 55 -5.56 -3.61 0.77
N ILE A 56 -6.45 -4.61 0.70
CA ILE A 56 -6.47 -5.73 1.64
C ILE A 56 -6.01 -7.04 1.00
N THR A 57 -6.46 -7.30 -0.23
CA THR A 57 -6.26 -8.61 -0.88
C THR A 57 -6.31 -8.45 -2.40
N TYR A 58 -5.54 -9.28 -3.11
CA TYR A 58 -5.66 -9.51 -4.53
C TYR A 58 -6.01 -10.98 -4.77
N GLN A 59 -7.08 -11.25 -5.51
CA GLN A 59 -7.42 -12.60 -5.90
C GLN A 59 -6.91 -12.90 -7.31
N ASN A 60 -6.26 -14.06 -7.46
CA ASN A 60 -5.42 -14.35 -8.61
C ASN A 60 -6.22 -14.75 -9.86
N GLU A 61 -7.28 -15.54 -9.71
CA GLU A 61 -8.02 -16.10 -10.85
C GLU A 61 -8.86 -15.06 -11.58
N ASP A 62 -9.60 -14.21 -10.84
CA ASP A 62 -10.43 -13.12 -11.35
C ASP A 62 -9.65 -11.82 -11.55
N LYS A 63 -8.36 -11.83 -11.20
CA LYS A 63 -7.43 -10.69 -11.26
C LYS A 63 -8.02 -9.43 -10.61
N ARG A 64 -8.55 -9.60 -9.40
CA ARG A 64 -9.38 -8.61 -8.73
C ARG A 64 -8.69 -8.12 -7.45
N PHE A 65 -8.50 -6.82 -7.36
CA PHE A 65 -8.09 -6.15 -6.13
C PHE A 65 -9.30 -5.87 -5.25
N PHE A 66 -9.08 -5.98 -3.95
CA PHE A 66 -10.02 -5.61 -2.91
C PHE A 66 -9.37 -4.60 -1.98
N ALA A 67 -10.17 -3.64 -1.56
CA ALA A 67 -9.75 -2.57 -0.68
C ALA A 67 -10.86 -2.19 0.30
N VAL A 68 -10.51 -1.39 1.29
CA VAL A 68 -11.46 -0.73 2.18
C VAL A 68 -11.46 0.77 1.90
N GLY A 69 -12.67 1.33 1.89
CA GLY A 69 -12.87 2.76 1.75
C GLY A 69 -12.55 3.57 3.01
N PRO A 70 -12.71 4.90 2.95
CA PRO A 70 -12.52 5.80 4.08
C PRO A 70 -13.24 5.31 5.32
N GLU A 71 -12.54 5.36 6.46
CA GLU A 71 -13.06 4.95 7.77
C GLU A 71 -13.55 3.50 7.82
N ARG A 72 -13.11 2.65 6.89
CA ARG A 72 -13.56 1.25 6.74
C ARG A 72 -15.07 1.12 6.51
N SER A 73 -15.68 2.16 5.96
CA SER A 73 -17.13 2.25 5.73
C SER A 73 -17.64 1.35 4.59
N SER A 74 -16.74 0.91 3.71
CA SER A 74 -17.08 0.11 2.53
C SER A 74 -15.96 -0.87 2.16
N ILE A 75 -16.35 -1.95 1.48
CA ILE A 75 -15.43 -2.83 0.76
C ILE A 75 -15.55 -2.46 -0.72
N LEU A 76 -14.40 -2.27 -1.34
CA LEU A 76 -14.27 -1.83 -2.72
C LEU A 76 -13.52 -2.89 -3.51
N SER A 77 -13.81 -2.97 -4.80
CA SER A 77 -13.10 -3.88 -5.69
C SER A 77 -12.87 -3.25 -7.05
N THR A 78 -11.79 -3.67 -7.69
CA THR A 78 -11.49 -3.34 -9.09
C THR A 78 -10.69 -4.47 -9.74
N ARG A 79 -10.76 -4.56 -11.07
CA ARG A 79 -9.84 -5.37 -11.88
C ARG A 79 -8.75 -4.52 -12.54
N ASP A 80 -8.94 -3.21 -12.55
CA ASP A 80 -8.02 -2.23 -13.14
C ASP A 80 -7.81 -1.10 -12.12
N LEU A 81 -6.57 -0.94 -11.68
CA LEU A 81 -6.21 0.06 -10.67
C LEU A 81 -6.32 1.50 -11.19
N THR A 82 -6.43 1.68 -12.52
CA THR A 82 -6.63 2.98 -13.17
C THR A 82 -8.10 3.32 -13.43
N ASP A 83 -9.00 2.35 -13.19
CA ASP A 83 -10.45 2.50 -13.37
C ASP A 83 -11.18 2.76 -12.04
N GLN A 84 -12.49 2.93 -12.10
CA GLN A 84 -13.34 3.15 -10.94
C GLN A 84 -13.42 1.92 -10.03
N TRP A 85 -13.23 2.16 -8.73
CA TRP A 85 -13.48 1.17 -7.69
C TRP A 85 -14.98 1.05 -7.43
N THR A 86 -15.48 -0.19 -7.43
CA THR A 86 -16.90 -0.49 -7.20
C THR A 86 -17.11 -1.03 -5.79
N GLY A 87 -18.11 -0.48 -5.09
CA GLY A 87 -18.55 -0.99 -3.79
C GLY A 87 -19.16 -2.38 -3.88
N ILE A 88 -18.76 -3.26 -2.97
CA ILE A 88 -19.27 -4.63 -2.87
C ILE A 88 -19.69 -4.94 -1.44
N SER A 89 -20.53 -5.96 -1.30
CA SER A 89 -20.92 -6.47 0.02
C SER A 89 -19.81 -7.36 0.62
N LEU A 90 -19.87 -7.54 1.94
CA LEU A 90 -19.01 -8.50 2.64
C LEU A 90 -19.25 -9.95 2.17
N SER A 91 -20.48 -10.29 1.79
CA SER A 91 -20.80 -11.62 1.25
C SER A 91 -20.17 -11.83 -0.12
N GLU A 92 -20.21 -10.82 -1.01
CA GLU A 92 -19.52 -10.89 -2.30
C GLU A 92 -18.01 -11.04 -2.12
N TYR A 93 -17.41 -10.26 -1.22
CA TYR A 93 -15.99 -10.39 -0.89
C TYR A 93 -15.63 -11.81 -0.45
N ARG A 94 -16.36 -12.38 0.51
CA ARG A 94 -16.13 -13.76 0.99
C ARG A 94 -16.24 -14.78 -0.13
N ASN A 95 -17.28 -14.69 -0.96
CA ASN A 95 -17.46 -15.57 -2.11
C ASN A 95 -16.32 -15.45 -3.14
N CYS A 96 -15.67 -14.28 -3.22
CA CYS A 96 -14.52 -14.08 -4.09
C CYS A 96 -13.21 -14.62 -3.52
N ILE A 97 -13.10 -14.84 -2.21
CA ILE A 97 -11.84 -15.25 -1.56
C ILE A 97 -11.89 -16.72 -1.11
N ASP A 98 -13.03 -17.22 -0.66
CA ASP A 98 -13.17 -18.56 -0.09
C ASP A 98 -12.77 -19.63 -1.11
N GLY A 99 -11.76 -20.44 -0.74
CA GLY A 99 -11.22 -21.52 -1.57
C GLY A 99 -10.44 -21.08 -2.81
N LYS A 100 -10.19 -19.78 -3.00
CA LYS A 100 -9.48 -19.21 -4.15
C LYS A 100 -8.07 -18.75 -3.79
N ASN A 101 -7.13 -18.82 -4.73
CA ASN A 101 -5.77 -18.37 -4.49
C ASN A 101 -5.72 -16.85 -4.42
N HIS A 102 -5.19 -16.30 -3.34
CA HIS A 102 -5.15 -14.85 -3.11
C HIS A 102 -3.90 -14.43 -2.36
N THR A 103 -3.50 -13.18 -2.59
CA THR A 103 -2.39 -12.52 -1.92
C THR A 103 -2.95 -11.46 -0.99
N ASN A 104 -2.59 -11.53 0.30
CA ASN A 104 -3.00 -10.53 1.28
C ASN A 104 -1.97 -9.40 1.37
N ALA A 105 -2.44 -8.22 1.76
CA ALA A 105 -1.55 -7.13 2.10
C ALA A 105 -0.79 -7.43 3.40
N THR A 106 0.48 -7.02 3.42
CA THR A 106 1.35 -7.06 4.60
C THR A 106 1.25 -5.72 5.32
N TYR A 107 1.07 -5.77 6.64
CA TYR A 107 1.00 -4.58 7.48
C TYR A 107 2.39 -4.24 8.03
N LEU A 108 2.78 -2.98 7.90
CA LEU A 108 4.01 -2.45 8.48
C LEU A 108 3.68 -1.85 9.87
N PRO A 109 4.51 -2.09 10.88
CA PRO A 109 4.35 -1.47 12.19
C PRO A 109 4.59 0.05 12.10
N TRP A 110 3.84 0.81 12.88
CA TRP A 110 3.97 2.27 12.96
C TRP A 110 5.14 2.70 13.85
N GLU A 111 5.27 2.02 15.00
CA GLU A 111 6.32 2.29 15.98
C GLU A 111 7.55 1.42 15.73
N GLU A 112 8.70 1.87 16.25
CA GLU A 112 9.92 1.07 16.23
C GLU A 112 9.66 -0.29 16.91
N THR A 113 10.02 -1.37 16.23
CA THR A 113 10.07 -2.73 16.77
C THR A 113 11.49 -3.26 16.67
N ARG A 114 11.76 -4.43 17.26
CA ARG A 114 13.05 -5.11 17.08
C ARG A 114 13.35 -5.39 15.60
N ALA A 115 12.32 -5.62 14.80
CA ALA A 115 12.35 -5.97 13.40
C ALA A 115 12.23 -4.78 12.43
N PHE A 116 11.70 -3.65 12.91
CA PHE A 116 11.38 -2.47 12.11
C PHE A 116 11.77 -1.22 12.88
N ASN A 117 13.02 -0.78 12.73
CA ASN A 117 13.53 0.40 13.43
C ASN A 117 14.51 1.16 12.54
N LYS A 118 14.82 2.40 12.93
CA LYS A 118 15.69 3.32 12.20
C LYS A 118 17.12 2.84 11.97
N ASN A 119 17.58 1.80 12.67
CA ASN A 119 18.92 1.26 12.49
C ASN A 119 18.97 0.18 11.40
N LEU A 120 17.81 -0.24 10.88
CA LEU A 120 17.68 -1.22 9.81
C LEU A 120 17.27 -0.51 8.51
N TYR A 121 18.21 -0.44 7.56
CA TYR A 121 18.03 0.20 6.25
C TYR A 121 18.56 -0.71 5.14
N ASP A 122 18.20 -0.39 3.89
CA ASP A 122 18.61 -1.16 2.71
C ASP A 122 18.24 -2.67 2.86
N ALA A 123 19.12 -3.58 2.43
CA ALA A 123 18.96 -5.03 2.57
C ALA A 123 18.88 -5.53 4.02
N GLN A 124 19.13 -4.68 5.03
CA GLN A 124 19.03 -5.07 6.44
C GLN A 124 17.58 -5.04 6.95
N CYS A 125 16.65 -4.39 6.25
CA CYS A 125 15.22 -4.51 6.53
C CYS A 125 14.59 -5.71 5.82
N ALA A 126 15.19 -6.90 6.02
CA ALA A 126 14.83 -8.12 5.31
C ALA A 126 13.44 -8.68 5.68
N GLU A 127 12.84 -8.21 6.78
CA GLU A 127 11.55 -8.74 7.25
C GLU A 127 10.35 -8.23 6.44
N PHE A 128 10.45 -7.01 5.89
CA PHE A 128 9.38 -6.39 5.10
C PHE A 128 9.81 -6.24 3.64
N THR A 129 9.86 -7.38 2.97
CA THR A 129 10.32 -7.47 1.58
C THR A 129 9.22 -7.99 0.66
N ALA A 130 9.34 -7.65 -0.62
CA ALA A 130 8.52 -8.16 -1.70
C ALA A 130 9.34 -8.19 -2.99
N ASP A 131 9.90 -9.36 -3.33
CA ASP A 131 10.86 -9.51 -4.43
C ASP A 131 12.05 -8.56 -4.25
N ASP A 132 12.30 -7.67 -5.22
CA ASP A 132 13.34 -6.65 -5.20
C ASP A 132 12.99 -5.44 -4.31
N TRP A 133 11.84 -5.43 -3.63
CA TRP A 133 11.40 -4.31 -2.79
C TRP A 133 11.73 -4.52 -1.33
N ASN A 134 12.31 -3.51 -0.68
CA ASN A 134 12.52 -3.47 0.77
C ASN A 134 11.77 -2.27 1.35
N LEU A 135 10.82 -2.51 2.25
CA LEU A 135 10.04 -1.46 2.93
C LEU A 135 10.65 -1.23 4.32
N CYS A 136 11.45 -0.18 4.44
CA CYS A 136 12.21 0.16 5.64
C CYS A 136 11.51 1.24 6.49
N PHE A 137 12.06 1.50 7.68
CA PHE A 137 11.55 2.54 8.58
C PHE A 137 11.75 3.96 8.01
N ASP A 138 12.87 4.18 7.31
CA ASP A 138 13.27 5.45 6.70
C ASP A 138 12.67 5.66 5.30
N GLY A 139 12.38 4.59 4.57
CA GLY A 139 11.82 4.70 3.23
C GLY A 139 11.57 3.38 2.53
N ILE A 140 11.42 3.45 1.21
CA ILE A 140 11.23 2.31 0.33
C ILE A 140 12.43 2.22 -0.60
N TYR A 141 12.97 1.02 -0.70
CA TYR A 141 14.10 0.70 -1.55
C TYR A 141 13.65 -0.25 -2.66
N TYR A 142 14.14 -0.01 -3.86
CA TYR A 142 14.12 -0.97 -4.95
C TYR A 142 15.55 -1.45 -5.17
N LYS A 143 15.76 -2.76 -4.98
CA LYS A 143 17.07 -3.37 -4.81
C LYS A 143 17.77 -2.63 -3.67
N ASN A 144 18.93 -2.03 -3.95
CA ASN A 144 19.71 -1.29 -2.96
C ASN A 144 19.64 0.23 -3.15
N THR A 145 18.63 0.73 -3.88
CA THR A 145 18.45 2.16 -4.16
C THR A 145 17.18 2.65 -3.49
N MET A 146 17.30 3.68 -2.66
CA MET A 146 16.14 4.34 -2.07
C MET A 146 15.34 5.06 -3.16
N VAL A 147 14.04 4.78 -3.24
CA VAL A 147 13.14 5.33 -4.27
C VAL A 147 11.93 6.05 -3.70
N ALA A 148 11.76 6.07 -2.38
CA ALA A 148 10.85 6.97 -1.68
C ALA A 148 11.21 7.06 -0.19
N VAL A 149 10.86 8.16 0.46
CA VAL A 149 11.14 8.45 1.88
C VAL A 149 9.85 8.64 2.63
N TRP A 150 9.75 8.09 3.85
CA TRP A 150 8.61 8.39 4.73
C TRP A 150 8.81 9.77 5.36
N THR A 151 7.82 10.66 5.26
CA THR A 151 7.92 12.01 5.84
C THR A 151 6.71 12.37 6.69
N ASP A 152 6.95 13.17 7.73
CA ASP A 152 5.90 13.68 8.62
C ASP A 152 5.01 14.74 7.95
N GLU A 153 5.35 15.20 6.74
CA GLU A 153 4.61 16.21 5.99
C GLU A 153 3.76 15.61 4.86
N ALA A 154 4.33 14.71 4.07
CA ALA A 154 3.67 14.11 2.90
C ALA A 154 3.27 12.65 3.11
N GLY A 155 3.65 12.03 4.23
CA GLY A 155 3.53 10.60 4.46
C GLY A 155 4.58 9.82 3.68
N LEU A 156 4.51 9.87 2.34
CA LEU A 156 5.52 9.30 1.44
C LEU A 156 5.95 10.34 0.41
N GLN A 157 7.23 10.71 0.44
CA GLN A 157 7.84 11.62 -0.52
C GLN A 157 8.62 10.82 -1.56
N LEU A 158 8.32 11.07 -2.84
CA LEU A 158 9.08 10.51 -3.96
C LEU A 158 10.35 11.36 -4.17
N PRO A 159 11.49 10.77 -4.55
CA PRO A 159 12.68 11.51 -4.90
C PRO A 159 12.31 12.51 -5.98
N SER A 160 12.59 13.79 -5.72
CA SER A 160 12.45 14.83 -6.74
C SER A 160 13.24 14.39 -7.96
N SER A 161 12.60 14.38 -9.13
CA SER A 161 13.34 14.32 -10.39
C SER A 161 14.40 15.42 -10.31
N GLY A 162 15.67 15.05 -10.33
CA GLY A 162 16.78 16.00 -10.33
C GLY A 162 16.66 17.02 -11.47
#